data_AF-A0A9P4R4N9-F1
#
_entry.id   AF-A0A9P4R4N9-F1
#
_cell.length_a   1.000
_cell.length_b   1.000
_cell.length_c   1.000
_cell.angle_alpha   90.00
_cell.angle_beta   90.00
_cell.angle_gamma   90.00
#
_symmetry.space_group_name_H-M   'P 1'
#
loop_
_entity.id
_entity.type
_entity.pdbx_description
1 polymer ?
#
loop_
_entity_poly.entity_id
_entity_poly.type
_entity_poly.pdbx_seq_one_letter_code
_entity_poly.pdbx_strand_id
1 'polypeptide(L)'
;MIESSGNTKLIQNHLDRMCEEILHVNYRSEDRFRKQCEILQVTVENLQQAKFDHSIYAQDTEPEHVDVIMSNATYFKDNDSEEDEDEDEESIIEGSPTQDDVDFIDDTPHPVREVIHLDSSSDEDGPEHMEIDDERLRPNQNQNSQRPVVTASVEAHPTAPLVWPALDEISSQPQERGRLDDRPEEASFVTVSGWDWNNLVDSQDRKRIVLKVLREMTEEERDIIRVRLQIRRQGLLNELAACTRMMSNKSQRMPGVMPDDTFKVVMWTKLFLSWWLGDNYMKKQPDQEQLRELLACLRTSMRDPEIFHGWVVHAMENTFRKGSYNWKAGPPPAAVIIDLTLD
;
A
#
# COMPACT_ATOMS: atom_id res chain seq x y z
N MET A 1 -12.92 3.67 31.30
CA MET A 1 -12.83 5.06 30.81
C MET A 1 -11.68 5.87 31.44
N ILE A 2 -11.53 5.89 32.77
CA ILE A 2 -10.49 6.69 33.45
C ILE A 2 -9.06 6.35 32.97
N GLU A 3 -8.79 5.08 32.65
CA GLU A 3 -7.47 4.61 32.20
C GLU A 3 -7.07 5.15 30.81
N SER A 4 -8.00 5.30 29.87
CA SER A 4 -7.71 5.78 28.51
C SER A 4 -7.30 7.26 28.49
N SER A 5 -7.94 8.07 29.35
CA SER A 5 -7.58 9.49 29.52
C SER A 5 -6.19 9.64 30.17
N GLY A 6 -5.84 8.75 31.10
CA GLY A 6 -4.50 8.70 31.71
C GLY A 6 -3.40 8.41 30.70
N ASN A 7 -3.61 7.40 29.84
CA ASN A 7 -2.61 7.00 28.84
C ASN A 7 -2.32 8.12 27.83
N THR A 8 -3.36 8.81 27.34
CA THR A 8 -3.20 9.93 26.39
C THR A 8 -2.35 11.06 26.98
N LYS A 9 -2.50 11.37 28.28
CA LYS A 9 -1.69 12.39 28.96
C LYS A 9 -0.23 11.97 29.14
N LEU A 10 0.01 10.70 29.47
CA LEU A 10 1.37 10.17 29.62
C LEU A 10 2.14 10.26 28.29
N ILE A 11 1.52 9.84 27.19
CA ILE A 11 2.13 9.90 25.85
C ILE A 11 2.36 11.37 25.45
N GLN A 12 1.41 12.27 25.71
CA GLN A 12 1.57 13.70 25.43
C GLN A 12 2.77 14.30 26.19
N ASN A 13 2.88 14.04 27.50
CA ASN A 13 4.01 14.53 28.30
C ASN A 13 5.35 13.97 27.81
N HIS A 14 5.38 12.71 27.40
CA HIS A 14 6.57 12.11 26.81
C HIS A 14 6.95 12.76 25.48
N LEU A 15 5.96 13.03 24.62
CA LEU A 15 6.15 13.72 23.35
C LEU A 15 6.69 15.14 23.55
N ASP A 16 6.14 15.88 24.51
CA ASP A 16 6.58 17.24 24.84
C ASP A 16 8.04 17.22 25.33
N ARG A 17 8.40 16.27 26.19
CA ARG A 17 9.79 16.06 26.65
C ARG A 17 10.74 15.72 25.49
N MET A 18 10.35 14.81 24.59
CA MET A 18 11.16 14.49 23.41
C MET A 18 11.37 15.70 22.49
N CYS A 19 10.33 16.52 22.29
CA CYS A 19 10.47 17.76 21.51
C CYS A 19 11.49 18.71 22.16
N GLU A 20 11.43 18.87 23.49
CA GLU A 20 12.39 19.69 24.23
C GLU A 20 13.82 19.12 24.11
N GLU A 21 14.00 17.80 24.27
CA GLU A 21 15.29 17.13 24.11
C GLU A 21 15.86 17.36 22.70
N ILE A 22 15.05 17.19 21.65
CA ILE A 22 15.48 17.41 20.26
C ILE A 22 15.90 18.86 20.00
N LEU A 23 15.23 19.83 20.62
CA LEU A 23 15.57 21.25 20.44
C LEU A 23 16.86 21.66 21.18
N HIS A 24 17.17 21.02 22.31
CA HIS A 24 18.31 21.42 23.15
C HIS A 24 19.57 20.57 22.93
N VAL A 25 19.45 19.38 22.36
CA VAL A 25 20.61 18.51 22.09
C VAL A 25 21.36 19.00 20.85
N ASN A 26 22.67 19.23 21.01
CA ASN A 26 23.55 19.48 19.87
C ASN A 26 23.97 18.15 19.22
N TYR A 27 23.34 17.83 18.08
CA TYR A 27 23.61 16.60 17.35
C TYR A 27 24.95 16.66 16.61
N ARG A 28 25.90 15.82 17.04
CA ARG A 28 27.21 15.66 16.36
C ARG A 28 27.13 14.82 15.07
N SER A 29 25.99 14.20 14.80
CA SER A 29 25.78 13.30 13.65
C SER A 29 24.34 13.40 13.15
N GLU A 30 24.19 13.47 11.83
CA GLU A 30 22.90 13.52 11.14
C GLU A 30 22.07 12.25 11.40
N ASP A 31 22.70 11.08 11.41
CA ASP A 31 22.01 9.80 11.62
C ASP A 31 21.34 9.72 13.00
N ARG A 32 21.99 10.28 14.03
CA ARG A 32 21.39 10.36 15.38
C ARG A 32 20.18 11.27 15.42
N PHE A 33 20.23 12.39 14.70
CA PHE A 33 19.09 13.30 14.59
C PHE A 33 17.92 12.63 13.85
N ARG A 34 18.19 12.01 12.69
CA ARG A 34 17.17 11.27 11.92
C ARG A 34 16.50 10.18 12.75
N LYS A 35 17.29 9.40 13.51
CA LYS A 35 16.76 8.36 14.40
C LYS A 35 15.86 8.93 15.50
N GLN A 36 16.20 10.09 16.07
CA GLN A 36 15.34 10.76 17.05
C GLN A 36 14.04 11.28 16.42
N CYS A 37 14.09 11.82 15.20
CA CYS A 37 12.88 12.19 14.46
C CYS A 37 11.99 10.98 14.14
N GLU A 38 12.58 9.82 13.81
CA GLU A 38 11.82 8.58 13.59
C GLU A 38 11.11 8.11 14.86
N ILE A 39 11.79 8.12 16.02
CA ILE A 39 11.15 7.80 17.31
C ILE A 39 10.04 8.81 17.62
N LEU A 40 10.27 10.10 17.38
CA LEU A 40 9.26 11.14 17.57
C LEU A 40 8.03 10.87 16.71
N GLN A 41 8.21 10.49 15.44
CA GLN A 41 7.11 10.14 14.55
C GLN A 41 6.28 8.98 15.11
N VAL A 42 6.92 7.90 15.56
CA VAL A 42 6.23 6.75 16.18
C VAL A 42 5.47 7.17 17.44
N THR A 43 6.04 8.04 18.29
CA THR A 43 5.35 8.56 19.48
C THR A 43 4.13 9.42 19.12
N VAL A 44 4.20 10.21 18.05
CA VAL A 44 3.05 10.97 17.52
C VAL A 44 1.96 10.03 17.03
N GLU A 45 2.31 9.00 16.26
CA GLU A 45 1.37 7.98 15.76
C GLU A 45 0.68 7.26 16.94
N ASN A 46 1.44 6.86 17.97
CA ASN A 46 0.88 6.27 19.19
C ASN A 46 -0.09 7.21 19.93
N LEU A 47 0.24 8.50 20.00
CA LEU A 47 -0.63 9.51 20.61
C LEU A 47 -1.93 9.68 19.81
N GLN A 48 -1.85 9.72 18.48
CA GLN A 48 -3.03 9.81 17.61
C GLN A 48 -3.92 8.59 17.78
N GLN A 49 -3.34 7.38 17.80
CA GLN A 49 -4.08 6.15 18.07
C GLN A 49 -4.76 6.17 19.44
N ALA A 50 -4.05 6.58 20.50
CA ALA A 50 -4.62 6.68 21.85
C ALA A 50 -5.78 7.70 21.92
N LYS A 51 -5.64 8.85 21.25
CA LYS A 51 -6.70 9.86 21.14
C LYS A 51 -7.91 9.32 20.39
N PHE A 52 -7.68 8.54 19.34
CA PHE A 52 -8.75 7.91 18.59
C PHE A 52 -9.48 6.84 19.40
N ASP A 53 -8.77 5.95 20.08
CA ASP A 53 -9.37 4.93 20.94
C ASP A 53 -10.22 5.62 22.01
N HIS A 54 -9.69 6.66 22.65
CA HIS A 54 -10.45 7.50 23.57
C HIS A 54 -11.71 8.08 22.91
N SER A 55 -11.63 8.56 21.66
CA SER A 55 -12.78 9.08 20.91
C SER A 55 -13.81 8.02 20.55
N ILE A 56 -13.43 6.75 20.37
CA ILE A 56 -14.39 5.65 20.19
C ILE A 56 -15.15 5.43 21.49
N TYR A 57 -14.44 5.32 22.61
CA TYR A 57 -15.07 5.00 23.89
C TYR A 57 -15.83 6.18 24.49
N ALA A 58 -15.44 7.43 24.23
CA ALA A 58 -16.07 8.63 24.77
C ALA A 58 -17.38 9.03 24.07
N GLN A 59 -17.94 8.20 23.20
CA GLN A 59 -19.25 8.47 22.60
C GLN A 59 -20.33 8.32 23.68
N ASP A 60 -21.09 9.38 23.94
CA ASP A 60 -22.18 9.38 24.94
C ASP A 60 -23.33 8.45 24.55
N THR A 61 -23.46 8.17 23.25
CA THR A 61 -24.43 7.24 22.69
C THR A 61 -23.80 5.88 22.51
N GLU A 62 -24.42 4.86 23.10
CA GLU A 62 -24.12 3.46 22.81
C GLU A 62 -24.20 3.23 21.29
N PRO A 63 -23.19 2.57 20.68
CA PRO A 63 -23.24 2.25 19.26
C PRO A 63 -24.55 1.53 18.97
N GLU A 64 -25.27 1.99 17.94
CA GLU A 64 -26.51 1.34 17.52
C GLU A 64 -26.22 -0.14 17.33
N HIS A 65 -26.90 -0.99 18.11
CA HIS A 65 -26.67 -2.42 18.10
C HIS A 65 -27.05 -2.90 16.71
N VAL A 66 -26.05 -3.05 15.84
CA VAL A 66 -26.25 -3.62 14.52
C VAL A 66 -26.59 -5.06 14.83
N ASP A 67 -27.88 -5.40 14.78
CA ASP A 67 -28.33 -6.78 14.78
C ASP A 67 -27.56 -7.44 13.64
N VAL A 68 -26.50 -8.16 14.03
CA VAL A 68 -25.80 -9.05 13.14
C VAL A 68 -26.86 -10.10 12.88
N ILE A 69 -27.65 -9.87 11.82
CA ILE A 69 -28.41 -10.90 11.16
C ILE A 69 -27.32 -11.90 10.81
N MET A 70 -27.12 -12.87 11.70
CA MET A 70 -26.40 -14.11 11.45
C MET A 70 -27.19 -14.70 10.31
N SER A 71 -26.86 -14.23 9.11
CA SER A 71 -27.49 -14.60 7.87
C SER A 71 -27.25 -16.07 7.83
N ASN A 72 -28.31 -16.80 8.14
CA ASN A 72 -28.32 -18.20 8.48
C ASN A 72 -27.27 -18.86 7.61
N ALA A 73 -26.17 -19.27 8.25
CA ALA A 73 -25.26 -20.23 7.69
C ALA A 73 -26.10 -21.49 7.52
N THR A 74 -26.89 -21.49 6.44
CA THR A 74 -27.33 -22.67 5.76
C THR A 74 -26.03 -23.31 5.39
N TYR A 75 -25.58 -24.17 6.30
CA TYR A 75 -24.82 -25.36 6.02
C TYR A 75 -25.27 -25.80 4.63
N PHE A 76 -24.49 -25.43 3.60
CA PHE A 76 -24.42 -26.20 2.39
C PHE A 76 -23.79 -27.50 2.88
N LYS A 77 -24.66 -28.37 3.38
CA LYS A 77 -24.39 -29.76 3.57
C LYS A 77 -24.20 -30.23 2.14
N ASP A 78 -22.94 -30.39 1.77
CA ASP A 78 -22.55 -31.01 0.51
C ASP A 78 -23.42 -32.25 0.36
N ASN A 79 -24.33 -32.16 -0.60
CA ASN A 79 -25.12 -33.29 -1.06
C ASN A 79 -24.16 -34.04 -1.99
N ASP A 80 -23.17 -34.69 -1.36
CA ASP A 80 -22.31 -35.66 -2.00
C ASP A 80 -23.23 -36.85 -2.29
N SER A 81 -23.68 -36.87 -3.55
CA SER A 81 -24.50 -37.91 -4.13
C SER A 81 -23.62 -39.14 -4.28
N GLU A 82 -23.59 -39.97 -3.23
CA GLU A 82 -23.20 -41.38 -3.29
C GLU A 82 -24.17 -42.14 -4.20
N GLU A 83 -23.74 -42.40 -5.44
CA GLU A 83 -24.15 -43.50 -6.34
C GLU A 83 -22.87 -43.75 -7.19
N ASP A 84 -22.17 -44.89 -7.23
CA ASP A 84 -22.53 -46.28 -6.98
C ASP A 84 -21.27 -47.11 -6.65
N GLU A 85 -21.49 -48.10 -5.78
CA GLU A 85 -21.08 -49.52 -5.83
C GLU A 85 -19.74 -49.85 -6.52
N ASP A 86 -18.79 -50.38 -5.75
CA ASP A 86 -18.50 -51.81 -5.88
C ASP A 86 -17.72 -52.35 -4.66
N GLU A 87 -18.15 -53.55 -4.32
CA GLU A 87 -17.80 -54.46 -3.23
C GLU A 87 -16.29 -54.72 -3.10
N ASP A 88 -15.79 -54.86 -1.87
CA ASP A 88 -14.96 -56.00 -1.48
C ASP A 88 -14.72 -56.03 0.04
N GLU A 89 -15.49 -56.93 0.65
CA GLU A 89 -15.18 -57.88 1.71
C GLU A 89 -13.99 -57.70 2.68
N GLU A 90 -14.37 -57.88 3.96
CA GLU A 90 -13.63 -58.53 5.06
C GLU A 90 -12.42 -57.83 5.70
N SER A 91 -12.59 -57.37 6.94
CA SER A 91 -12.31 -58.25 8.10
C SER A 91 -12.56 -57.53 9.44
N ILE A 92 -13.42 -58.17 10.23
CA ILE A 92 -13.32 -58.46 11.67
C ILE A 92 -12.11 -57.83 12.37
N ILE A 93 -12.34 -56.94 13.35
CA ILE A 93 -11.79 -57.08 14.72
C ILE A 93 -12.72 -56.35 15.70
N GLU A 94 -13.31 -57.19 16.53
CA GLU A 94 -14.08 -56.95 17.73
C GLU A 94 -13.16 -56.43 18.84
N GLY A 95 -13.52 -55.35 19.54
CA GLY A 95 -12.72 -54.86 20.66
C GLY A 95 -13.12 -53.50 21.22
N SER A 96 -14.27 -53.43 21.90
CA SER A 96 -14.45 -52.54 23.07
C SER A 96 -13.87 -53.24 24.32
N PRO A 97 -13.72 -52.62 25.51
CA PRO A 97 -13.85 -51.20 25.92
C PRO A 97 -12.73 -50.70 26.89
N THR A 98 -12.67 -49.38 27.16
CA THR A 98 -12.31 -48.69 28.43
C THR A 98 -12.04 -47.22 28.10
N GLN A 99 -12.88 -46.25 28.45
CA GLN A 99 -12.99 -45.62 29.78
C GLN A 99 -11.62 -45.26 30.36
N ASP A 100 -11.12 -44.08 30.03
CA ASP A 100 -10.17 -43.33 30.84
C ASP A 100 -10.48 -41.84 30.74
N ASP A 101 -10.93 -41.31 31.87
CA ASP A 101 -11.02 -39.89 32.17
C ASP A 101 -9.61 -39.29 32.13
N VAL A 102 -9.37 -38.37 31.19
CA VAL A 102 -8.21 -37.47 31.22
C VAL A 102 -8.71 -36.04 31.29
N ASP A 103 -8.68 -35.50 32.51
CA ASP A 103 -8.67 -34.07 32.80
C ASP A 103 -7.51 -33.42 32.03
N PHE A 104 -7.81 -32.84 30.87
CA PHE A 104 -6.88 -32.00 30.14
C PHE A 104 -6.88 -30.61 30.79
N ILE A 105 -5.98 -30.42 31.76
CA ILE A 105 -5.55 -29.09 32.19
C ILE A 105 -4.78 -28.49 31.01
N ASP A 106 -5.48 -27.65 30.24
CA ASP A 106 -4.88 -26.83 29.20
C ASP A 106 -4.10 -25.67 29.84
N ASP A 107 -2.91 -25.99 30.35
CA ASP A 107 -1.88 -25.06 30.78
C ASP A 107 -1.13 -24.50 29.55
N THR A 108 -1.87 -23.98 28.56
CA THR A 108 -1.26 -23.22 27.48
C THR A 108 -0.84 -21.86 28.04
N PRO A 109 0.48 -21.54 28.13
CA PRO A 109 0.93 -20.25 28.62
C PRO A 109 0.47 -19.18 27.65
N HIS A 110 -0.45 -18.32 28.09
CA HIS A 110 -0.78 -17.10 27.37
C HIS A 110 0.52 -16.30 27.11
N PRO A 111 0.72 -15.76 25.90
CA PRO A 111 1.83 -14.87 25.65
C PRO A 111 1.66 -13.64 26.54
N VAL A 112 2.51 -13.57 27.56
CA VAL A 112 2.66 -12.41 28.42
C VAL A 112 2.94 -11.23 27.50
N ARG A 113 1.99 -10.29 27.42
CA ARG A 113 2.25 -8.98 26.85
C ARG A 113 3.41 -8.40 27.64
N GLU A 114 4.53 -8.23 26.96
CA GLU A 114 5.73 -7.61 27.48
C GLU A 114 5.38 -6.16 27.87
N VAL A 115 5.06 -5.96 29.14
CA VAL A 115 4.95 -4.64 29.74
C VAL A 115 6.37 -4.12 29.84
N ILE A 116 6.75 -3.24 28.91
CA ILE A 116 8.04 -2.55 28.97
C ILE A 116 8.02 -1.67 30.23
N HIS A 117 8.57 -2.21 31.32
CA HIS A 117 8.83 -1.48 32.55
C HIS A 117 9.98 -0.49 32.28
N LEU A 118 9.63 0.72 31.86
CA LEU A 118 10.55 1.86 31.76
C LEU A 118 10.76 2.47 33.14
N ASP A 119 11.39 1.74 34.05
CA ASP A 119 11.98 2.36 35.23
C ASP A 119 13.13 1.52 35.79
N SER A 120 14.35 1.94 35.45
CA SER A 120 15.55 1.64 36.23
C SER A 120 16.63 2.65 35.86
N SER A 121 16.49 3.86 36.38
CA SER A 121 17.63 4.75 36.60
C SER A 121 18.52 4.11 37.66
N SER A 122 19.52 3.36 37.23
CA SER A 122 20.62 2.96 38.10
C SER A 122 21.67 4.05 38.02
N ASP A 123 21.64 4.95 39.02
CA ASP A 123 22.75 5.81 39.36
C ASP A 123 23.96 4.93 39.72
N GLU A 124 24.93 4.82 38.82
CA GLU A 124 26.30 4.47 39.19
C GLU A 124 27.24 5.61 38.79
N ASP A 125 27.54 6.40 39.81
CA ASP A 125 28.67 7.31 39.91
C ASP A 125 29.98 6.55 39.60
N GLY A 126 30.59 6.88 38.47
CA GLY A 126 31.94 6.45 38.12
C GLY A 126 32.70 7.59 37.44
N PRO A 127 33.70 8.21 38.09
CA PRO A 127 34.49 9.26 37.49
C PRO A 127 35.59 8.65 36.62
N GLU A 128 35.29 8.39 35.35
CA GLU A 128 36.34 8.08 34.37
C GLU A 128 36.87 9.36 33.72
N HIS A 129 37.98 9.81 34.29
CA HIS A 129 38.97 10.68 33.65
C HIS A 129 39.31 10.12 32.26
N MET A 130 38.90 10.82 31.20
CA MET A 130 39.58 10.76 29.91
C MET A 130 40.21 12.11 29.62
N GLU A 131 41.48 12.22 29.99
CA GLU A 131 42.40 13.18 29.38
C GLU A 131 42.47 12.87 27.89
N ILE A 132 41.84 13.71 27.07
CA ILE A 132 42.10 13.74 25.63
C ILE A 132 43.18 14.79 25.43
N ASP A 133 44.38 14.27 25.15
CA ASP A 133 45.54 15.01 24.72
C ASP A 133 45.20 15.96 23.57
N ASP A 134 45.42 17.24 23.87
CA ASP A 134 45.47 18.35 22.93
C ASP A 134 46.81 18.28 22.18
N GLU A 135 46.82 17.69 20.99
CA GLU A 135 47.90 17.92 20.03
C GLU A 135 47.38 18.37 18.65
N ARG A 136 47.65 19.65 18.40
CA ARG A 136 48.23 20.18 17.16
C ARG A 136 47.31 20.34 15.94
N LEU A 137 46.82 21.58 15.84
CA LEU A 137 47.22 22.53 14.78
C LEU A 137 47.55 21.92 13.41
N ARG A 138 46.59 21.95 12.49
CA ARG A 138 46.87 22.19 11.06
C ARG A 138 45.88 23.19 10.46
N PRO A 139 46.33 24.36 9.98
CA PRO A 139 45.49 25.27 9.21
C PRO A 139 45.42 24.72 7.78
N ASN A 140 44.25 24.21 7.36
CA ASN A 140 44.08 23.84 5.97
C ASN A 140 43.76 25.09 5.15
N GLN A 141 44.78 25.53 4.44
CA GLN A 141 44.79 26.63 3.50
C GLN A 141 43.72 26.47 2.42
N ASN A 142 42.97 27.54 2.23
CA ASN A 142 42.49 28.05 0.94
C ASN A 142 43.20 27.44 -0.27
N GLN A 143 42.47 26.68 -1.08
CA GLN A 143 42.76 26.57 -2.50
C GLN A 143 41.48 26.76 -3.32
N ASN A 144 41.40 27.96 -3.90
CA ASN A 144 40.95 28.26 -5.26
C ASN A 144 39.69 27.56 -5.78
N SER A 145 38.62 28.36 -5.76
CA SER A 145 37.72 28.47 -6.91
C SER A 145 38.52 28.77 -8.19
N GLN A 146 38.53 27.82 -9.13
CA GLN A 146 38.65 28.14 -10.55
C GLN A 146 37.50 27.45 -11.30
N ARG A 147 36.50 28.26 -11.66
CA ARG A 147 35.52 27.92 -12.69
C ARG A 147 36.22 27.92 -14.06
N PRO A 148 36.10 26.87 -14.88
CA PRO A 148 36.48 26.97 -16.28
C PRO A 148 35.43 27.82 -17.02
N VAL A 149 35.89 28.92 -17.59
CA VAL A 149 35.13 29.77 -18.52
C VAL A 149 35.04 29.03 -19.86
N VAL A 150 33.83 28.62 -20.22
CA VAL A 150 33.51 28.10 -21.55
C VAL A 150 33.54 29.27 -22.54
N THR A 151 34.53 29.28 -23.42
CA THR A 151 34.51 30.09 -24.65
C THR A 151 34.61 29.13 -25.84
N ALA A 152 33.47 28.62 -26.28
CA ALA A 152 33.36 27.96 -27.56
C ALA A 152 33.21 29.04 -28.64
N SER A 153 34.33 29.34 -29.30
CA SER A 153 34.35 30.13 -30.53
C SER A 153 33.85 29.22 -31.65
N VAL A 154 32.63 29.44 -32.12
CA VAL A 154 32.06 28.72 -33.28
C VAL A 154 32.42 29.52 -34.52
N GLU A 155 33.37 29.00 -35.29
CA GLU A 155 33.64 29.45 -36.66
C GLU A 155 32.38 29.28 -37.50
N ALA A 156 31.89 30.40 -38.03
CA ALA A 156 30.83 30.44 -39.02
C ALA A 156 31.37 29.90 -40.35
N HIS A 157 31.08 28.63 -40.64
CA HIS A 157 31.28 28.08 -41.98
C HIS A 157 30.15 28.54 -42.93
N PRO A 158 30.50 28.89 -44.19
CA PRO A 158 29.54 29.37 -45.17
C PRO A 158 28.55 28.28 -45.57
N THR A 159 27.28 28.65 -45.50
CA THR A 159 26.10 27.90 -45.87
C THR A 159 26.16 27.42 -47.31
N ALA A 160 26.46 26.13 -47.51
CA ALA A 160 26.07 25.44 -48.73
C ALA A 160 24.54 25.18 -48.69
N PRO A 161 23.82 25.33 -49.81
CA PRO A 161 22.40 25.01 -49.86
C PRO A 161 22.23 23.50 -49.73
N LEU A 162 21.94 23.04 -48.50
CA LEU A 162 21.44 21.70 -48.25
C LEU A 162 20.09 21.57 -48.93
N VAL A 163 20.09 20.94 -50.09
CA VAL A 163 18.92 20.31 -50.68
C VAL A 163 18.50 19.23 -49.69
N TRP A 164 17.50 19.54 -48.86
CA TRP A 164 16.82 18.53 -48.06
C TRP A 164 16.24 17.53 -49.07
N PRO A 165 16.66 16.25 -49.08
CA PRO A 165 15.89 15.27 -49.82
C PRO A 165 14.47 15.37 -49.30
N ALA A 166 13.51 15.47 -50.22
CA ALA A 166 12.10 15.43 -49.87
C ALA A 166 11.94 14.30 -48.85
N LEU A 167 11.64 14.66 -47.61
CA LEU A 167 11.18 13.72 -46.61
C LEU A 167 9.90 13.19 -47.22
N ASP A 168 10.04 12.05 -47.91
CA ASP A 168 8.93 11.21 -48.27
C ASP A 168 8.07 11.15 -47.03
N GLU A 169 6.84 11.64 -47.22
CA GLU A 169 5.70 11.48 -46.34
C GLU A 169 5.95 10.25 -45.48
N ILE A 170 6.41 10.45 -44.24
CA ILE A 170 6.41 9.41 -43.22
C ILE A 170 4.93 9.18 -43.02
N SER A 171 4.42 8.28 -43.85
CA SER A 171 3.06 7.79 -43.88
C SER A 171 2.81 7.43 -42.44
N SER A 172 2.03 8.30 -41.78
CA SER A 172 1.44 8.02 -40.49
C SER A 172 0.44 6.93 -40.79
N GLN A 173 0.95 5.71 -41.00
CA GLN A 173 0.13 4.52 -41.11
C GLN A 173 -0.83 4.64 -39.93
N PRO A 174 -2.16 4.64 -40.19
CA PRO A 174 -3.13 4.64 -39.11
C PRO A 174 -2.70 3.50 -38.22
N GLN A 175 -2.19 3.82 -37.02
CA GLN A 175 -1.79 2.79 -36.07
C GLN A 175 -3.01 1.89 -35.98
N GLU A 176 -2.89 0.69 -36.55
CA GLU A 176 -3.97 -0.27 -36.60
C GLU A 176 -4.51 -0.30 -35.18
N ARG A 177 -5.79 0.06 -35.00
CA ARG A 177 -6.42 0.16 -33.69
C ARG A 177 -6.10 -1.15 -32.99
N GLY A 178 -5.11 -1.07 -32.10
CA GLY A 178 -4.29 -2.22 -31.76
C GLY A 178 -5.21 -3.32 -31.31
N ARG A 179 -5.11 -4.49 -31.96
CA ARG A 179 -5.81 -5.67 -31.48
C ARG A 179 -5.52 -5.76 -29.99
N LEU A 180 -6.56 -5.67 -29.17
CA LEU A 180 -6.50 -5.95 -27.74
C LEU A 180 -6.26 -7.46 -27.50
N ASP A 181 -5.39 -8.10 -28.30
CA ASP A 181 -4.95 -9.49 -28.15
C ASP A 181 -3.76 -9.60 -27.20
N ASP A 182 -3.15 -8.48 -26.79
CA ASP A 182 -2.05 -8.49 -25.82
C ASP A 182 -2.54 -8.90 -24.44
N ARG A 183 -1.99 -9.99 -23.89
CA ARG A 183 -2.27 -10.46 -22.53
C ARG A 183 -1.99 -9.34 -21.53
N PRO A 184 -3.00 -8.82 -20.79
CA PRO A 184 -2.80 -7.67 -19.91
C PRO A 184 -1.75 -7.91 -18.83
N GLU A 185 -1.52 -9.18 -18.45
CA GLU A 185 -0.47 -9.63 -17.52
C GLU A 185 0.94 -9.24 -17.98
N GLU A 186 1.17 -9.21 -19.29
CA GLU A 186 2.49 -9.03 -19.91
C GLU A 186 2.67 -7.60 -20.46
N ALA A 187 1.67 -6.74 -20.28
CA ALA A 187 1.67 -5.40 -20.82
C ALA A 187 2.79 -4.55 -20.18
N SER A 188 3.64 -3.98 -21.04
CA SER A 188 4.65 -3.02 -20.61
C SER A 188 4.00 -1.70 -20.17
N PHE A 189 4.72 -0.91 -19.38
CA PHE A 189 4.27 0.42 -18.98
C PHE A 189 3.95 1.36 -20.16
N VAL A 190 4.70 1.22 -21.26
CA VAL A 190 4.47 1.97 -22.51
C VAL A 190 3.19 1.49 -23.18
N THR A 191 2.98 0.18 -23.26
CA THR A 191 1.75 -0.44 -23.79
C THR A 191 0.52 0.07 -23.04
N VAL A 192 0.53 0.02 -21.70
CA VAL A 192 -0.57 0.51 -20.85
C VAL A 192 -0.82 2.01 -21.07
N SER A 193 0.23 2.81 -21.28
CA SER A 193 0.08 4.24 -21.54
C SER A 193 -0.62 4.55 -22.86
N GLY A 194 -0.50 3.68 -23.86
CA GLY A 194 -1.13 3.84 -25.18
C GLY A 194 -2.61 3.46 -25.25
N TRP A 195 -3.17 2.75 -24.25
CA TRP A 195 -4.57 2.35 -24.29
C TRP A 195 -5.54 3.53 -24.22
N ASP A 196 -6.58 3.52 -25.04
CA ASP A 196 -7.64 4.53 -25.03
C ASP A 196 -8.70 4.21 -23.97
N TRP A 197 -9.12 5.22 -23.21
CA TRP A 197 -10.10 5.04 -22.14
C TRP A 197 -11.48 4.64 -22.65
N ASN A 198 -11.95 5.20 -23.79
CA ASN A 198 -13.28 4.88 -24.29
C ASN A 198 -13.32 3.42 -24.72
N ASN A 199 -12.29 2.95 -25.44
CA ASN A 199 -12.18 1.54 -25.82
C ASN A 199 -12.15 0.61 -24.60
N LEU A 200 -11.46 0.99 -23.51
CA LEU A 200 -11.41 0.18 -22.28
C LEU A 200 -12.75 0.12 -21.56
N VAL A 201 -13.47 1.25 -21.48
CA VAL A 201 -14.80 1.33 -20.87
C VAL A 201 -15.82 0.56 -21.71
N ASP A 202 -15.76 0.70 -23.03
CA ASP A 202 -16.64 -0.02 -23.97
C ASP A 202 -16.40 -1.53 -23.92
N SER A 203 -15.13 -1.96 -23.79
CA SER A 203 -14.78 -3.39 -23.69
C SER A 203 -15.01 -3.98 -22.30
N GLN A 204 -15.23 -3.15 -21.27
CA GLN A 204 -15.37 -3.57 -19.86
C GLN A 204 -14.20 -4.45 -19.38
N ASP A 205 -12.98 -4.20 -19.88
CA ASP A 205 -11.81 -5.00 -19.51
C ASP A 205 -11.24 -4.54 -18.17
N ARG A 206 -11.74 -5.16 -17.10
CA ARG A 206 -11.41 -4.80 -15.72
C ARG A 206 -9.90 -4.84 -15.44
N LYS A 207 -9.18 -5.81 -16.01
CA LYS A 207 -7.73 -5.96 -15.81
C LYS A 207 -6.98 -4.79 -16.41
N ARG A 208 -7.30 -4.45 -17.67
CA ARG A 208 -6.69 -3.32 -18.37
C ARG A 208 -7.07 -1.99 -17.75
N ILE A 209 -8.30 -1.85 -17.28
CA ILE A 209 -8.75 -0.65 -16.56
C ILE A 209 -7.92 -0.43 -15.30
N VAL A 210 -7.72 -1.45 -14.46
CA VAL A 210 -6.88 -1.31 -13.25
C VAL A 210 -5.45 -0.94 -13.60
N LEU A 211 -4.84 -1.59 -14.59
CA LEU A 211 -3.49 -1.22 -15.05
C LEU A 211 -3.45 0.24 -15.53
N LYS A 212 -4.46 0.68 -16.28
CA LYS A 212 -4.56 2.06 -16.76
C LYS A 212 -4.72 3.06 -15.61
N VAL A 213 -5.55 2.76 -14.61
CA VAL A 213 -5.68 3.59 -13.40
C VAL A 213 -4.34 3.69 -12.67
N LEU A 214 -3.69 2.55 -12.40
CA LEU A 214 -2.39 2.51 -11.71
C LEU A 214 -1.29 3.27 -12.47
N ARG A 215 -1.35 3.28 -13.80
CA ARG A 215 -0.43 4.05 -14.65
C ARG A 215 -0.60 5.56 -14.49
N GLU A 216 -1.84 6.02 -14.34
CA GLU A 216 -2.18 7.43 -14.20
C GLU A 216 -1.95 7.99 -12.79
N MET A 217 -1.89 7.11 -11.78
CA MET A 217 -1.52 7.50 -10.41
C MET A 217 -0.09 8.06 -10.35
N THR A 218 0.20 8.87 -9.33
CA THR A 218 1.58 9.27 -9.02
C THR A 218 2.37 8.12 -8.38
N GLU A 219 3.68 8.28 -8.21
CA GLU A 219 4.48 7.26 -7.52
C GLU A 219 4.11 7.14 -6.05
N GLU A 220 3.82 8.27 -5.40
CA GLU A 220 3.37 8.36 -4.01
C GLU A 220 2.03 7.65 -3.80
N GLU A 221 1.06 7.88 -4.70
CA GLU A 221 -0.24 7.18 -4.67
C GLU A 221 -0.08 5.67 -4.85
N ARG A 222 0.79 5.23 -5.76
CA ARG A 222 1.10 3.80 -5.90
C ARG A 222 1.78 3.24 -4.65
N ASP A 223 2.67 3.99 -4.00
CA ASP A 223 3.29 3.58 -2.74
C ASP A 223 2.26 3.42 -1.62
N ILE A 224 1.27 4.31 -1.54
CA ILE A 224 0.13 4.17 -0.61
C ILE A 224 -0.62 2.85 -0.86
N ILE A 225 -0.91 2.53 -2.13
CA ILE A 225 -1.56 1.26 -2.47
C ILE A 225 -0.68 0.07 -2.09
N ARG A 226 0.64 0.11 -2.32
CA ARG A 226 1.58 -0.95 -1.93
C ARG A 226 1.56 -1.21 -0.42
N VAL A 227 1.60 -0.15 0.39
CA VAL A 227 1.53 -0.27 1.86
C VAL A 227 0.20 -0.92 2.25
N ARG A 228 -0.91 -0.53 1.61
CA ARG A 228 -2.23 -1.09 1.91
C ARG A 228 -2.36 -2.57 1.53
N LEU A 229 -1.70 -3.03 0.46
CA LEU A 229 -1.64 -4.45 0.09
C LEU A 229 -0.96 -5.33 1.15
N GLN A 230 -0.20 -4.77 2.09
CA GLN A 230 0.42 -5.53 3.19
C GLN A 230 -0.58 -5.84 4.33
N ILE A 231 -1.72 -5.15 4.37
CA ILE A 231 -2.77 -5.41 5.34
C ILE A 231 -3.40 -6.77 5.03
N ARG A 232 -3.81 -7.49 6.08
CA ARG A 232 -4.55 -8.75 5.91
C ARG A 232 -5.74 -8.52 4.99
N ARG A 233 -5.86 -9.38 3.99
CA ARG A 233 -6.92 -9.35 2.97
C ARG A 233 -8.32 -9.09 3.54
N GLN A 234 -8.70 -9.79 4.62
CA GLN A 234 -10.01 -9.62 5.25
C GLN A 234 -10.21 -8.19 5.80
N GLY A 235 -9.15 -7.57 6.32
CA GLY A 235 -9.15 -6.18 6.76
C GLY A 235 -9.49 -5.22 5.61
N LEU A 236 -8.86 -5.41 4.44
CA LEU A 236 -9.13 -4.60 3.25
C LEU A 236 -10.59 -4.72 2.77
N LEU A 237 -11.18 -5.92 2.85
CA LEU A 237 -12.59 -6.13 2.48
C LEU A 237 -13.55 -5.42 3.44
N ASN A 238 -13.27 -5.51 4.75
CA ASN A 238 -14.06 -4.83 5.77
C ASN A 238 -13.99 -3.31 5.59
N GLU A 239 -12.79 -2.78 5.32
CA GLU A 239 -12.56 -1.37 5.06
C GLU A 239 -13.24 -0.91 3.76
N LEU A 240 -13.24 -1.73 2.71
CA LEU A 240 -13.95 -1.47 1.46
C LEU A 240 -15.46 -1.32 1.71
N ALA A 241 -16.06 -2.22 2.49
CA ALA A 241 -17.47 -2.14 2.86
C ALA A 241 -17.78 -0.93 3.78
N ALA A 242 -16.89 -0.61 4.73
CA ALA A 242 -17.02 0.56 5.60
C ALA A 242 -16.91 1.88 4.80
N CYS A 243 -15.96 1.96 3.88
CA CYS A 243 -15.75 3.12 3.03
C CYS A 243 -16.91 3.31 2.04
N THR A 244 -17.44 2.23 1.48
CA THR A 244 -18.61 2.29 0.60
C THR A 244 -19.84 2.81 1.35
N ARG A 245 -20.06 2.37 2.60
CA ARG A 245 -21.10 2.95 3.49
C ARG A 245 -20.85 4.43 3.78
N MET A 246 -19.61 4.82 4.08
CA MET A 246 -19.23 6.22 4.30
C MET A 246 -19.56 7.09 3.08
N MET A 247 -19.17 6.65 1.88
CA MET A 247 -19.46 7.35 0.62
C MET A 247 -20.96 7.46 0.35
N SER A 248 -21.70 6.36 0.57
CA SER A 248 -23.16 6.29 0.40
C SER A 248 -23.90 7.25 1.35
N ASN A 249 -23.41 7.39 2.58
CA ASN A 249 -23.97 8.31 3.57
C ASN A 249 -23.45 9.75 3.41
N LYS A 250 -22.59 10.04 2.42
CA LYS A 250 -21.89 11.32 2.25
C LYS A 250 -21.17 11.79 3.52
N SER A 251 -20.70 10.84 4.33
CA SER A 251 -19.94 11.12 5.55
C SER A 251 -18.48 11.44 5.21
N GLN A 252 -17.86 12.32 5.99
CA GLN A 252 -16.42 12.59 5.91
C GLN A 252 -15.58 11.69 6.84
N ARG A 253 -16.24 10.95 7.74
CA ARG A 253 -15.57 10.12 8.75
C ARG A 253 -15.94 8.66 8.58
N MET A 254 -14.92 7.80 8.66
CA MET A 254 -15.07 6.36 8.63
C MET A 254 -14.92 5.80 10.06
N PRO A 255 -15.92 5.09 10.59
CA PRO A 255 -15.80 4.47 11.92
C PRO A 255 -14.62 3.48 11.95
N GLY A 256 -13.81 3.53 13.01
CA GLY A 256 -12.69 2.59 13.19
C GLY A 256 -11.40 2.92 12.42
N VAL A 257 -11.37 4.01 11.64
CA VAL A 257 -10.20 4.38 10.81
C VAL A 257 -9.73 5.79 11.16
N MET A 258 -8.40 5.99 11.24
CA MET A 258 -7.83 7.33 11.43
C MET A 258 -8.24 8.28 10.30
N PRO A 259 -8.38 9.59 10.58
CA PRO A 259 -8.54 10.61 9.53
C PRO A 259 -7.42 10.53 8.48
N ASP A 260 -6.18 10.33 8.91
CA ASP A 260 -5.00 10.23 8.04
C ASP A 260 -4.96 8.93 7.22
N ASP A 261 -5.72 7.90 7.61
CA ASP A 261 -5.83 6.67 6.83
C ASP A 261 -7.06 6.66 5.93
N THR A 262 -8.04 7.51 6.21
CA THR A 262 -9.32 7.58 5.47
C THR A 262 -9.07 7.80 3.98
N PHE A 263 -8.14 8.68 3.60
CA PHE A 263 -7.83 8.91 2.19
C PHE A 263 -7.22 7.68 1.50
N LYS A 264 -6.41 6.89 2.22
CA LYS A 264 -5.79 5.65 1.73
C LYS A 264 -6.87 4.60 1.46
N VAL A 265 -7.85 4.49 2.37
CA VAL A 265 -9.00 3.59 2.21
C VAL A 265 -9.89 4.03 1.05
N VAL A 266 -10.15 5.33 0.92
CA VAL A 266 -10.91 5.91 -0.20
C VAL A 266 -10.24 5.62 -1.54
N MET A 267 -8.90 5.77 -1.61
CA MET A 267 -8.13 5.48 -2.81
C MET A 267 -8.24 4.00 -3.21
N TRP A 268 -8.05 3.09 -2.26
CA TRP A 268 -8.25 1.65 -2.47
C TRP A 268 -9.67 1.32 -2.94
N THR A 269 -10.67 1.96 -2.33
CA THR A 269 -12.09 1.79 -2.68
C THR A 269 -12.39 2.29 -4.09
N LYS A 270 -11.85 3.43 -4.49
CA LYS A 270 -11.98 3.97 -5.85
C LYS A 270 -11.30 3.10 -6.90
N LEU A 271 -10.15 2.50 -6.56
CA LEU A 271 -9.50 1.52 -7.44
C LEU A 271 -10.37 0.28 -7.61
N PHE A 272 -10.98 -0.22 -6.53
CA PHE A 272 -11.93 -1.34 -6.60
C PHE A 272 -13.19 -0.99 -7.41
N LEU A 273 -13.76 0.20 -7.21
CA LEU A 273 -14.89 0.69 -8.01
C LEU A 273 -14.54 0.74 -9.49
N SER A 274 -13.31 1.13 -9.82
CA SER A 274 -12.83 1.15 -11.21
C SER A 274 -12.78 -0.25 -11.82
N TRP A 275 -12.36 -1.25 -11.04
CA TRP A 275 -12.43 -2.65 -11.42
C TRP A 275 -13.87 -3.15 -11.58
N TRP A 276 -14.74 -2.85 -10.60
CA TRP A 276 -16.10 -3.38 -10.51
C TRP A 276 -17.03 -2.81 -11.59
N LEU A 277 -16.98 -1.50 -11.81
CA LEU A 277 -17.89 -0.77 -12.69
C LEU A 277 -17.29 -0.50 -14.08
N GLY A 278 -16.03 -0.88 -14.30
CA GLY A 278 -15.39 -0.77 -15.60
C GLY A 278 -15.17 0.67 -16.08
N ASP A 279 -14.82 1.60 -15.18
CA ASP A 279 -14.57 3.01 -15.52
C ASP A 279 -13.51 3.63 -14.57
N ASN A 280 -13.07 4.87 -14.82
CA ASN A 280 -12.08 5.56 -14.01
C ASN A 280 -12.71 6.32 -12.82
N TYR A 281 -12.96 5.60 -11.72
CA TYR A 281 -13.49 6.16 -10.47
C TYR A 281 -12.47 6.91 -9.62
N MET A 282 -11.22 7.00 -10.07
CA MET A 282 -10.27 7.97 -9.50
C MET A 282 -10.67 9.39 -9.87
N LYS A 283 -11.15 9.60 -11.10
CA LYS A 283 -11.58 10.89 -11.66
C LYS A 283 -13.08 11.17 -11.53
N LYS A 284 -13.89 10.12 -11.31
CA LYS A 284 -15.36 10.20 -11.20
C LYS A 284 -15.83 9.96 -9.76
N GLN A 285 -17.06 10.37 -9.46
CA GLN A 285 -17.77 10.02 -8.23
C GLN A 285 -18.78 8.91 -8.53
N PRO A 286 -18.86 7.83 -7.73
CA PRO A 286 -19.89 6.81 -7.87
C PRO A 286 -21.26 7.37 -7.52
N ASP A 287 -22.27 6.93 -8.26
CA ASP A 287 -23.65 7.25 -7.93
C ASP A 287 -24.14 6.42 -6.73
N GLN A 288 -25.29 6.82 -6.18
CA GLN A 288 -25.84 6.17 -4.99
C GLN A 288 -26.31 4.72 -5.26
N GLU A 289 -26.68 4.41 -6.49
CA GLU A 289 -27.19 3.10 -6.88
C GLU A 289 -26.04 2.10 -7.01
N GLN A 290 -24.97 2.49 -7.68
CA GLN A 290 -23.69 1.79 -7.78
C GLN A 290 -23.11 1.47 -6.40
N LEU A 291 -23.12 2.43 -5.48
CA LEU A 291 -22.65 2.20 -4.10
C LEU A 291 -23.54 1.19 -3.35
N ARG A 292 -24.86 1.20 -3.58
CA ARG A 292 -25.79 0.26 -2.96
C ARG A 292 -25.61 -1.15 -3.54
N GLU A 293 -25.46 -1.28 -4.85
CA GLU A 293 -25.19 -2.53 -5.53
C GLU A 293 -23.86 -3.14 -5.06
N LEU A 294 -22.80 -2.31 -4.98
CA LEU A 294 -21.52 -2.72 -4.44
C LEU A 294 -21.65 -3.23 -3.00
N LEU A 295 -22.39 -2.54 -2.13
CA LEU A 295 -22.63 -3.00 -0.76
C LEU A 295 -23.37 -4.34 -0.70
N ALA A 296 -24.33 -4.57 -1.60
CA ALA A 296 -25.00 -5.86 -1.71
C ALA A 296 -24.00 -6.95 -2.14
N CYS A 297 -23.18 -6.68 -3.17
CA CYS A 297 -22.16 -7.59 -3.64
C CYS A 297 -21.14 -7.95 -2.56
N LEU A 298 -20.64 -6.98 -1.80
CA LEU A 298 -19.65 -7.21 -0.73
C LEU A 298 -20.20 -8.06 0.43
N ARG A 299 -21.54 -8.14 0.58
CA ARG A 299 -22.20 -8.99 1.57
C ARG A 299 -22.41 -10.42 1.08
N THR A 300 -22.68 -10.59 -0.22
CA THR A 300 -23.08 -11.89 -0.79
C THR A 300 -21.95 -12.62 -1.50
N SER A 301 -20.97 -11.89 -2.06
CA SER A 301 -19.93 -12.43 -2.93
C SER A 301 -18.54 -12.04 -2.46
N MET A 302 -17.77 -13.03 -2.02
CA MET A 302 -16.37 -12.86 -1.67
C MET A 302 -15.45 -12.89 -2.90
N ARG A 303 -15.87 -13.51 -4.02
CA ARG A 303 -14.93 -13.92 -5.09
C ARG A 303 -14.33 -12.77 -5.90
N ASP A 304 -15.08 -11.72 -6.20
CA ASP A 304 -14.59 -10.64 -7.05
C ASP A 304 -13.56 -9.74 -6.34
N PRO A 305 -13.80 -9.29 -5.09
CA PRO A 305 -12.77 -8.60 -4.30
C PRO A 305 -11.48 -9.41 -4.15
N GLU A 306 -11.64 -10.73 -4.04
CA GLU A 306 -10.56 -11.68 -3.95
C GLU A 306 -9.66 -11.72 -5.21
N ILE A 307 -10.28 -11.80 -6.39
CA ILE A 307 -9.60 -11.77 -7.69
C ILE A 307 -8.95 -10.41 -7.93
N PHE A 308 -9.66 -9.32 -7.63
CA PHE A 308 -9.14 -7.97 -7.72
C PHE A 308 -7.87 -7.79 -6.90
N HIS A 309 -7.88 -8.22 -5.64
CA HIS A 309 -6.71 -8.09 -4.77
C HIS A 309 -5.50 -8.81 -5.38
N GLY A 310 -5.67 -10.07 -5.80
CA GLY A 310 -4.59 -10.83 -6.45
C GLY A 310 -4.09 -10.15 -7.72
N TRP A 311 -4.99 -9.56 -8.51
CA TRP A 311 -4.64 -8.81 -9.71
C TRP A 311 -3.82 -7.55 -9.42
N VAL A 312 -4.20 -6.75 -8.42
CA VAL A 312 -3.47 -5.53 -8.06
C VAL A 312 -2.08 -5.88 -7.52
N VAL A 313 -1.95 -6.93 -6.71
CA VAL A 313 -0.64 -7.43 -6.26
C VAL A 313 0.23 -7.79 -7.46
N HIS A 314 -0.29 -8.61 -8.38
CA HIS A 314 0.43 -9.00 -9.60
C HIS A 314 0.87 -7.79 -10.43
N ALA A 315 -0.04 -6.84 -10.68
CA ALA A 315 0.25 -5.61 -11.42
C ALA A 315 1.35 -4.78 -10.75
N MET A 316 1.30 -4.62 -9.42
CA MET A 316 2.30 -3.89 -8.64
C MET A 316 3.69 -4.52 -8.68
N GLU A 317 3.76 -5.85 -8.68
CA GLU A 317 5.02 -6.60 -8.70
C GLU A 317 5.67 -6.67 -10.08
N ASN A 318 4.86 -6.83 -11.13
CA ASN A 318 5.34 -7.13 -12.48
C ASN A 318 5.43 -5.89 -13.38
N THR A 319 4.35 -5.11 -13.47
CA THR A 319 4.31 -3.92 -14.34
C THR A 319 4.82 -2.69 -13.61
N PHE A 320 4.47 -2.58 -12.32
CA PHE A 320 4.56 -1.35 -11.57
C PHE A 320 5.62 -1.40 -10.44
N ARG A 321 6.71 -2.17 -10.62
CA ARG A 321 7.75 -2.35 -9.59
C ARG A 321 8.42 -1.02 -9.18
N LYS A 322 8.74 -0.85 -7.89
CA LYS A 322 9.42 0.37 -7.39
C LYS A 322 10.76 0.54 -8.11
N GLY A 323 11.01 1.74 -8.66
CA GLY A 323 12.22 2.06 -9.42
C GLY A 323 12.20 1.67 -10.91
N SER A 324 11.19 0.96 -11.42
CA SER A 324 11.12 0.59 -12.85
C SER A 324 10.75 1.77 -13.77
N TYR A 325 10.21 2.87 -13.21
CA TYR A 325 9.72 4.02 -13.97
C TYR A 325 10.75 5.11 -14.23
N ASN A 326 12.02 4.86 -13.90
CA ASN A 326 13.04 5.82 -14.23
C ASN A 326 13.29 5.76 -15.74
N TRP A 327 12.40 6.38 -16.52
CA TRP A 327 12.47 6.49 -17.98
C TRP A 327 13.76 7.18 -18.43
N LYS A 328 14.44 7.90 -17.53
CA LYS A 328 15.78 8.45 -17.75
C LYS A 328 16.87 7.37 -17.81
N ALA A 329 16.60 6.15 -17.36
CA ALA A 329 17.54 5.03 -17.41
C ALA A 329 17.55 4.30 -18.77
N GLY A 330 16.78 4.77 -19.76
CA GLY A 330 16.67 4.13 -21.07
C GLY A 330 15.72 2.92 -21.05
N PRO A 331 15.45 2.31 -22.21
CA PRO A 331 14.60 1.14 -22.31
C PRO A 331 15.14 0.00 -21.43
N PRO A 332 14.26 -0.82 -20.82
CA PRO A 332 14.68 -1.92 -19.96
C PRO A 332 15.66 -2.85 -20.70
N PRO A 333 16.67 -3.42 -20.02
CA PRO A 333 17.75 -4.19 -20.64
C PRO A 333 17.33 -5.48 -21.38
N ALA A 334 16.04 -5.82 -21.37
CA ALA A 334 15.46 -6.93 -22.14
C ALA A 334 14.66 -6.48 -23.37
N ALA A 335 14.51 -5.18 -23.61
CA ALA A 335 13.90 -4.70 -24.86
C ALA A 335 14.92 -4.87 -25.98
N VAL A 336 14.71 -5.87 -26.84
CA VAL A 336 15.43 -6.01 -28.11
C VAL A 336 15.14 -4.78 -28.94
N ILE A 337 16.11 -3.88 -29.03
CA ILE A 337 16.09 -2.77 -29.99
C ILE A 337 16.29 -3.42 -31.35
N ILE A 338 15.19 -3.63 -32.08
CA ILE A 338 15.27 -4.01 -33.50
C ILE A 338 15.66 -2.73 -34.23
N ASP A 339 16.95 -2.61 -34.55
CA ASP A 339 17.45 -1.56 -35.42
C ASP A 339 16.95 -1.85 -36.84
N LEU A 340 16.00 -1.04 -37.31
CA LEU A 340 15.41 -1.17 -38.66
C LEU A 340 16.25 -0.44 -39.72
N THR A 341 17.53 -0.17 -39.45
CA THR A 341 18.48 0.25 -40.47
C THR A 341 18.91 -0.97 -41.31
N LEU A 342 18.03 -1.37 -42.23
CA LEU A 342 18.37 -2.28 -43.32
C LEU A 342 19.01 -1.47 -44.47
N ASP A 343 20.25 -1.84 -44.80
CA ASP A 343 21.06 -1.37 -45.95
C ASP A 343 20.41 -1.65 -47.32
#